data_AF-A0A7Y7DVB3-F1
#
_entry.id   AF-A0A7Y7DVB3-F1
#
_cell.length_a   1.000
_cell.length_b   1.000
_cell.length_c   1.000
_cell.angle_alpha   90.00
_cell.angle_beta   90.00
_cell.angle_gamma   90.00
#
_symmetry.space_group_name_H-M   'P 1'
#
loop_
_entity.id
_entity.type
_entity.pdbx_description
1 polymer ?
#
loop_
_entity_poly.entity_id
_entity_poly.type
_entity_poly.pdbx_seq_one_letter_code
_entity_poly.pdbx_strand_id
1 'polypeptide(L)'
;MKNKRAEGLEKVELMFDTLLIQTVKRDITYEEFVEINAREEFYGEFEQLNSWKRQFGYKFNIYNDHLIDGKKHFHLDHKEKNIHLKLDFEGNILEDKGKNRIDKKVHKVLKKFLLQPNIIEEWNVLYDKHNKEE
;
A
#
# COMPACT_ATOMS: atom_id res chain seq x y z
N MET A 1 -9.68 -21.15 10.50
CA MET A 1 -8.44 -20.97 9.71
C MET A 1 -8.41 -19.53 9.21
N LYS A 2 -7.50 -18.70 9.70
CA LYS A 2 -7.27 -17.38 9.10
C LYS A 2 -6.65 -17.62 7.72
N ASN A 3 -7.22 -17.01 6.70
CA ASN A 3 -6.87 -17.24 5.31
C ASN A 3 -5.46 -16.66 5.09
N LYS A 4 -4.45 -17.49 4.76
CA LYS A 4 -3.08 -17.02 4.43
C LYS A 4 -3.06 -15.91 3.35
N ARG A 5 -4.15 -15.78 2.58
CA ARG A 5 -4.39 -14.72 1.59
C ARG A 5 -4.60 -13.34 2.22
N ALA A 6 -5.28 -13.27 3.36
CA ALA A 6 -5.47 -12.01 4.11
C ALA A 6 -4.16 -11.53 4.74
N GLU A 7 -3.27 -12.46 5.12
CA GLU A 7 -1.99 -12.17 5.76
C GLU A 7 -1.02 -11.40 4.83
N GLY A 8 -1.03 -11.66 3.52
CA GLY A 8 -0.17 -10.98 2.54
C GLY A 8 -0.53 -9.51 2.33
N LEU A 9 -1.80 -9.21 2.05
CA LEU A 9 -2.28 -7.82 1.90
C LEU A 9 -2.20 -7.05 3.23
N GLU A 10 -2.51 -7.70 4.34
CA GLU A 10 -2.37 -7.10 5.67
C GLU A 10 -0.91 -6.72 5.96
N LYS A 11 0.06 -7.57 5.59
CA LYS A 11 1.48 -7.25 5.71
C LYS A 11 1.87 -6.04 4.85
N VAL A 12 1.43 -5.98 3.60
CA VAL A 12 1.68 -4.84 2.69
C VAL A 12 1.08 -3.55 3.26
N GLU A 13 -0.14 -3.62 3.79
CA GLU A 13 -0.82 -2.50 4.45
C GLU A 13 -0.08 -2.01 5.68
N LEU A 14 0.43 -2.91 6.54
CA LEU A 14 1.21 -2.57 7.72
C LEU A 14 2.56 -1.92 7.36
N MET A 15 3.22 -2.42 6.31
CA MET A 15 4.45 -1.82 5.79
C MET A 15 4.20 -0.40 5.27
N PHE A 16 3.10 -0.19 4.54
CA PHE A 16 2.74 1.13 4.04
C PHE A 16 2.37 2.11 5.16
N ASP A 17 1.59 1.67 6.15
CA ASP A 17 1.23 2.49 7.33
C ASP A 17 2.49 2.92 8.09
N THR A 18 3.44 2.00 8.30
CA THR A 18 4.75 2.27 8.92
C THR A 18 5.55 3.31 8.14
N LEU A 19 5.61 3.17 6.81
CA LEU A 19 6.30 4.12 5.94
C LEU A 19 5.66 5.52 6.03
N LEU A 20 4.33 5.61 6.11
CA LEU A 20 3.63 6.88 6.28
C LEU A 20 3.91 7.51 7.65
N ILE A 21 4.03 6.73 8.73
CA ILE A 21 4.41 7.26 10.04
C ILE A 21 5.78 7.95 9.94
N GLN A 22 6.76 7.27 9.36
CA GLN A 22 8.11 7.81 9.26
C GLN A 22 8.13 9.02 8.30
N THR A 23 7.61 8.88 7.09
CA THR A 23 7.78 9.92 6.07
C THR A 23 6.81 11.10 6.17
N VAL A 24 5.60 10.90 6.70
CA VAL A 24 4.58 11.94 6.78
C VAL A 24 4.49 12.56 8.17
N LYS A 25 4.68 11.79 9.26
CA LYS A 25 4.64 12.35 10.62
C LYS A 25 6.00 12.83 11.12
N ARG A 26 7.08 12.11 10.80
CA ARG A 26 8.44 12.51 11.22
C ARG A 26 9.15 13.39 10.20
N ASP A 27 8.50 13.66 9.06
CA ASP A 27 8.99 14.52 7.97
C ASP A 27 10.38 14.13 7.45
N ILE A 28 10.72 12.83 7.53
CA ILE A 28 11.94 12.28 6.91
C ILE A 28 11.65 11.83 5.48
N THR A 29 12.65 11.91 4.62
CA THR A 29 12.57 11.44 3.24
C THR A 29 12.50 9.91 3.18
N TYR A 30 12.04 9.39 2.05
CA TYR A 30 12.04 7.96 1.79
C TYR A 30 13.47 7.40 1.76
N GLU A 31 14.40 8.18 1.21
CA GLU A 31 15.82 7.86 1.13
C GLU A 31 16.43 7.71 2.54
N GLU A 32 16.14 8.66 3.44
CA GLU A 32 16.55 8.56 4.85
C GLU A 32 15.91 7.36 5.55
N PHE A 33 14.63 7.05 5.28
CA PHE A 33 13.99 5.85 5.81
C PHE A 33 14.68 4.56 5.34
N VAL A 34 15.05 4.46 4.06
CA VAL A 34 15.77 3.30 3.53
C VAL A 34 17.15 3.19 4.16
N GLU A 35 17.86 4.31 4.34
CA GLU A 35 19.17 4.35 4.99
C GLU A 35 19.10 3.93 6.47
N ILE A 36 18.07 4.37 7.20
CA ILE A 36 17.81 3.98 8.61
C ILE A 36 17.50 2.48 8.70
N ASN A 37 16.66 1.94 7.81
CA ASN A 37 16.35 0.50 7.81
C ASN A 37 17.55 -0.36 7.39
N ALA A 38 18.35 0.12 6.43
CA ALA A 38 19.56 -0.58 5.99
C ALA A 38 20.64 -0.65 7.07
N ARG A 39 20.58 0.24 8.07
CA ARG A 39 21.54 0.28 9.20
C ARG A 39 21.11 -0.55 10.41
N GLU A 40 19.97 -1.24 10.37
CA GLU A 40 19.40 -1.98 11.52
C GLU A 40 19.21 -1.13 12.80
N GLU A 41 19.32 0.21 12.72
CA GLU A 41 19.12 1.16 13.82
C GLU A 41 17.62 1.37 14.13
N PHE A 42 16.85 0.29 14.08
CA PHE A 42 15.43 0.31 14.40
C PHE A 42 15.27 0.47 15.92
N TYR A 43 15.22 1.72 16.37
CA TYR A 43 14.82 2.11 17.72
C TYR A 43 13.41 1.58 18.02
N GLY A 44 13.35 0.40 18.64
CA GLY A 44 12.86 0.30 20.02
C GLY A 44 11.49 0.87 20.38
N GLU A 45 10.48 0.84 19.50
CA GLU A 45 9.06 0.99 19.91
C GLU A 45 8.17 -0.15 19.38
N PHE A 46 8.75 -1.35 19.25
CA PHE A 46 7.96 -2.56 19.02
C PHE A 46 7.23 -3.07 20.28
N GLU A 47 7.54 -2.56 21.48
CA GLU A 47 7.05 -3.14 22.75
C GLU A 47 5.68 -2.64 23.25
N GLN A 48 5.05 -1.58 22.68
CA GLN A 48 3.73 -1.12 23.19
C GLN A 48 2.75 -0.58 22.12
N LEU A 49 2.77 -1.11 20.90
CA LEU A 49 1.65 -0.88 19.96
C LEU A 49 0.48 -1.81 20.30
N ASN A 50 -0.12 -1.58 21.47
CA ASN A 50 -1.42 -2.10 21.84
C ASN A 50 -2.42 -1.77 20.71
N SER A 51 -2.92 -2.82 20.04
CA SER A 51 -3.98 -2.78 19.01
C SER A 51 -3.69 -1.88 17.80
N TRP A 52 -2.93 -2.37 16.82
CA TRP A 52 -2.80 -1.72 15.50
C TRP A 52 -4.17 -1.61 14.81
N LYS A 53 -4.88 -0.51 15.03
CA LYS A 53 -5.82 0.04 14.06
C LYS A 53 -4.96 0.84 13.05
N ARG A 54 -5.07 0.51 11.76
CA ARG A 54 -4.42 1.25 10.65
C ARG A 54 -4.51 2.75 10.90
N GLN A 55 -3.39 3.42 11.09
CA GLN A 55 -3.37 4.81 11.55
C GLN A 55 -3.76 5.77 10.42
N PHE A 56 -3.45 5.42 9.17
CA PHE A 56 -3.79 6.22 7.99
C PHE A 56 -5.00 5.72 7.20
N GLY A 57 -5.63 4.61 7.60
CA GLY A 57 -6.94 4.17 7.09
C GLY A 57 -7.01 3.72 5.62
N TYR A 58 -5.90 3.72 4.88
CA TYR A 58 -5.85 3.22 3.50
C TYR A 58 -6.00 1.70 3.45
N LYS A 59 -6.70 1.22 2.42
CA LYS A 59 -6.91 -0.19 2.14
C LYS A 59 -6.54 -0.51 0.70
N PHE A 60 -5.84 -1.61 0.52
CA PHE A 60 -5.46 -2.14 -0.77
C PHE A 60 -6.34 -3.35 -1.08
N ASN A 61 -7.11 -3.28 -2.16
CA ASN A 61 -7.98 -4.36 -2.58
C ASN A 61 -7.65 -4.79 -4.01
N ILE A 62 -7.49 -6.10 -4.20
CA ILE A 62 -7.42 -6.71 -5.52
C ILE A 62 -8.71 -7.50 -5.68
N TYR A 63 -9.56 -7.08 -6.62
CA TYR A 63 -10.77 -7.79 -6.98
C TYR A 63 -10.51 -8.63 -8.25
N ASN A 64 -11.38 -9.60 -8.53
CA ASN A 64 -11.45 -10.18 -9.89
C ASN A 64 -12.02 -9.09 -10.79
N ASP A 65 -11.14 -8.42 -11.55
CA ASP A 65 -11.47 -7.21 -12.28
C ASP A 65 -10.72 -7.22 -13.62
N HIS A 66 -11.42 -6.84 -14.67
CA HIS A 66 -10.88 -6.71 -16.02
C HIS A 66 -9.68 -5.75 -16.07
N LEU A 67 -8.80 -5.92 -17.05
CA LEU A 67 -7.72 -4.96 -17.28
C LEU A 67 -8.30 -3.58 -17.67
N ILE A 68 -7.71 -2.51 -17.15
CA ILE A 68 -8.02 -1.13 -17.54
C ILE A 68 -6.90 -0.64 -18.44
N ASP A 69 -7.22 -0.27 -19.68
CA ASP A 69 -6.23 0.10 -20.70
C ASP A 69 -5.10 -0.94 -20.87
N GLY A 70 -5.45 -2.23 -20.74
CA GLY A 70 -4.51 -3.35 -20.82
C GLY A 70 -3.59 -3.51 -19.60
N LYS A 71 -3.80 -2.74 -18.52
CA LYS A 71 -3.02 -2.80 -17.29
C LYS A 71 -3.78 -3.51 -16.18
N LYS A 72 -3.04 -4.31 -15.39
CA LYS A 72 -3.51 -4.82 -14.09
C LYS A 72 -3.62 -3.65 -13.13
N HIS A 73 -4.61 -3.70 -12.24
CA HIS A 73 -4.83 -2.65 -11.27
C HIS A 73 -5.29 -3.19 -9.92
N PHE A 74 -5.20 -2.32 -8.92
CA PHE A 74 -5.77 -2.52 -7.61
C PHE A 74 -6.58 -1.30 -7.19
N HIS A 75 -7.42 -1.49 -6.19
CA HIS A 75 -8.25 -0.45 -5.62
C HIS A 75 -7.60 0.06 -4.34
N LEU A 76 -7.41 1.39 -4.25
CA LEU A 76 -6.97 2.08 -3.05
C LEU A 76 -8.17 2.83 -2.46
N ASP A 77 -8.62 2.35 -1.31
CA ASP A 77 -9.79 2.89 -0.63
C ASP A 77 -9.41 3.59 0.67
N HIS A 78 -10.10 4.70 0.96
CA HIS A 78 -10.09 5.31 2.28
C HIS A 78 -11.48 5.84 2.61
N LYS A 79 -12.21 5.10 3.46
CA LYS A 79 -13.61 5.36 3.77
C LYS A 79 -13.86 6.77 4.32
N GLU A 80 -13.12 7.17 5.34
CA GLU A 80 -13.33 8.48 5.99
C GLU A 80 -12.99 9.68 5.08
N LYS A 81 -12.00 9.51 4.19
CA LYS A 81 -11.64 10.52 3.20
C LYS A 81 -12.43 10.40 1.91
N ASN A 82 -13.32 9.41 1.77
CA ASN A 82 -14.10 9.14 0.56
C ASN A 82 -13.22 9.03 -0.71
N ILE A 83 -12.12 8.31 -0.58
CA ILE A 83 -11.17 8.01 -1.66
C ILE A 83 -11.47 6.59 -2.16
N HIS A 84 -11.63 6.48 -3.48
CA HIS A 84 -11.85 5.23 -4.21
C HIS A 84 -11.12 5.32 -5.54
N LEU A 85 -9.84 4.92 -5.54
CA LEU A 85 -8.96 5.00 -6.71
C LEU A 85 -8.66 3.63 -7.26
N LYS A 86 -8.58 3.51 -8.59
CA LYS A 86 -7.94 2.38 -9.24
C LYS A 86 -6.57 2.79 -9.73
N LEU A 87 -5.54 2.05 -9.32
CA LEU A 87 -4.16 2.33 -9.71
C LEU A 87 -3.52 1.11 -10.36
N ASP A 88 -2.64 1.35 -11.34
CA ASP A 88 -1.72 0.31 -11.80
C ASP A 88 -0.64 0.00 -10.75
N PHE A 89 0.14 -1.05 -10.96
CA PHE A 89 1.19 -1.48 -10.02
C PHE A 89 2.41 -0.55 -9.99
N GLU A 90 2.41 0.54 -10.75
CA GLU A 90 3.39 1.61 -10.66
C GLU A 90 2.82 2.83 -9.89
N GLY A 91 1.57 2.75 -9.44
CA GLY A 91 0.87 3.81 -8.72
C GLY A 91 0.34 4.92 -9.62
N ASN A 92 0.19 4.69 -10.92
CA ASN A 92 -0.54 5.60 -11.80
C ASN A 92 -2.04 5.41 -11.61
N ILE A 93 -2.77 6.51 -11.45
CA ILE A 93 -4.21 6.48 -11.30
C ILE A 93 -4.84 6.20 -12.67
N LEU A 94 -5.59 5.12 -12.77
CA LEU A 94 -6.33 4.72 -13.98
C LEU A 94 -7.78 5.22 -13.91
N GLU A 95 -8.41 5.11 -12.74
CA GLU A 95 -9.75 5.67 -12.47
C GLU A 95 -9.79 6.35 -11.09
N ASP A 96 -10.50 7.47 -11.00
CA ASP A 96 -10.84 8.12 -9.73
C ASP A 96 -12.37 8.20 -9.61
N LYS A 97 -12.93 7.34 -8.75
CA LYS A 97 -14.37 7.32 -8.45
C LYS A 97 -14.68 7.93 -7.08
N GLY A 98 -13.66 8.42 -6.38
CA GLY A 98 -13.83 9.11 -5.10
C GLY A 98 -14.42 10.50 -5.28
N LYS A 99 -14.94 11.07 -4.19
CA LYS A 99 -15.29 12.51 -4.18
C LYS A 99 -14.08 13.40 -3.87
N ASN A 100 -13.04 12.80 -3.29
CA ASN A 100 -11.82 13.50 -2.87
C ASN A 100 -10.59 12.85 -3.51
N ARG A 101 -9.60 13.70 -3.82
CA ARG A 101 -8.30 13.26 -4.33
C ARG A 101 -7.42 12.76 -3.19
N ILE A 102 -6.56 11.79 -3.50
CA ILE A 102 -5.46 11.41 -2.62
C ILE A 102 -4.51 12.59 -2.41
N ASP A 103 -4.02 12.73 -1.18
CA ASP A 103 -3.00 13.73 -0.85
C ASP A 103 -1.73 13.53 -1.69
N LYS A 104 -1.14 14.62 -2.19
CA LYS A 104 0.03 14.56 -3.09
C LYS A 104 1.26 13.93 -2.42
N LYS A 105 1.50 14.18 -1.12
CA LYS A 105 2.62 13.56 -0.39
C LYS A 105 2.37 12.07 -0.26
N VAL A 106 1.16 11.67 0.10
CA VAL A 106 0.77 10.24 0.20
C VAL A 106 0.92 9.54 -1.15
N HIS A 107 0.47 10.15 -2.25
CA HIS A 107 0.60 9.57 -3.59
C HIS A 107 2.07 9.40 -4.01
N LYS A 108 2.92 10.38 -3.70
CA LYS A 108 4.37 10.30 -3.96
C LYS A 108 5.01 9.12 -3.20
N VAL A 109 4.65 8.96 -1.92
CA VAL A 109 5.14 7.84 -1.10
C VAL A 109 4.62 6.50 -1.63
N LEU A 110 3.34 6.43 -2.02
CA LEU A 110 2.74 5.25 -2.62
C LEU A 110 3.47 4.81 -3.90
N LYS A 111 3.78 5.74 -4.81
CA LYS A 111 4.54 5.42 -6.03
C LYS A 111 5.91 4.83 -5.71
N LYS A 112 6.65 5.42 -4.75
CA LYS A 112 7.96 4.89 -4.34
C LYS A 112 7.86 3.49 -3.74
N PHE A 113 6.83 3.25 -2.92
CA PHE A 113 6.57 1.96 -2.31
C PHE A 113 6.28 0.88 -3.35
N LEU A 114 5.41 1.18 -4.33
CA LEU A 114 5.01 0.23 -5.37
C LEU A 114 6.14 -0.12 -6.34
N LEU A 115 7.08 0.80 -6.59
CA LEU A 115 8.22 0.57 -7.49
C LEU A 115 9.33 -0.31 -6.88
N GLN A 116 9.18 -0.80 -5.64
CA GLN A 116 10.10 -1.76 -5.07
C GLN A 116 9.97 -3.12 -5.79
N PRO A 117 11.06 -3.73 -6.29
CA PRO A 117 10.99 -4.95 -7.11
C PRO A 117 10.22 -6.11 -6.45
N ASN A 118 10.43 -6.33 -5.15
CA ASN A 118 9.74 -7.35 -4.36
C ASN A 118 8.23 -7.08 -4.25
N ILE A 119 7.83 -5.80 -4.21
CA ILE A 119 6.43 -5.40 -4.14
C ILE A 119 5.77 -5.69 -5.50
N ILE A 120 6.35 -5.24 -6.62
CA ILE A 120 5.81 -5.49 -7.97
C ILE A 120 5.58 -6.99 -8.22
N GLU A 121 6.53 -7.83 -7.82
CA GLU A 121 6.41 -9.29 -7.96
C GLU A 121 5.24 -9.82 -7.13
N GLU A 122 5.14 -9.43 -5.85
CA GLU A 122 4.07 -9.85 -4.96
C GLU A 122 2.68 -9.42 -5.47
N TRP A 123 2.55 -8.20 -6.00
CA TRP A 123 1.31 -7.71 -6.61
C TRP A 123 0.88 -8.52 -7.84
N ASN A 124 1.84 -8.87 -8.71
CA ASN A 124 1.55 -9.71 -9.87
C ASN A 124 1.08 -11.10 -9.47
N VAL A 125 1.74 -11.73 -8.49
CA VAL A 125 1.34 -13.04 -7.97
C VAL A 125 -0.06 -12.98 -7.35
N LEU A 126 -0.35 -11.95 -6.55
CA LEU A 126 -1.66 -11.77 -5.93
C LEU A 126 -2.77 -11.58 -6.97
N TYR A 127 -2.55 -10.72 -7.96
CA TYR A 127 -3.53 -10.48 -9.02
C TYR A 127 -3.77 -11.71 -9.88
N ASP A 128 -2.70 -12.38 -10.33
CA ASP A 128 -2.84 -13.59 -11.15
C ASP A 128 -3.54 -14.70 -10.38
N LYS A 129 -3.25 -14.88 -9.10
CA LYS A 129 -3.95 -15.85 -8.26
C LYS A 129 -5.45 -15.53 -8.13
N HIS A 130 -5.80 -14.25 -8.04
CA HIS A 130 -7.20 -13.82 -7.89
C HIS A 130 -7.99 -13.91 -9.20
N ASN A 131 -7.33 -13.86 -10.37
CA ASN A 131 -7.95 -13.90 -11.69
C ASN A 131 -7.75 -15.24 -12.43
N LYS A 132 -6.97 -16.20 -11.88
CA LYS A 132 -6.82 -17.57 -12.41
C LYS A 132 -7.79 -18.60 -11.79
N GLU A 133 -8.59 -18.22 -10.80
CA GLU A 133 -9.62 -19.09 -10.20
C GLU A 133 -10.95 -19.08 -11.02
N GLU A 134 -10.87 -18.97 -12.35
CA GLU A 134 -11.99 -19.22 -13.29
C GLU A 134 -11.85 -20.58 -14.00
#